data_AF-A0A1B6HLF2-F1
#
_entry.id   AF-A0A1B6HLF2-F1
#
_cell.length_a   1.000
_cell.length_b   1.000
_cell.length_c   1.000
_cell.angle_alpha   90.00
_cell.angle_beta   90.00
_cell.angle_gamma   90.00
#
_symmetry.space_group_name_H-M   'P 1'
#
loop_
_entity.id
_entity.type
_entity.pdbx_description
1 polymer ?
#
loop_
_entity_poly.entity_id
_entity_poly.type
_entity_poly.pdbx_seq_one_letter_code
_entity_poly.pdbx_strand_id
1 'polypeptide(L)'
;MKDCKVKNVFIVFVVLLSFSLGFKIYPKIKEYKLKGDPGLPLILTPLIEAGKIQEAQIACKMKPMKSNITSYAGFFTVDKKYNSNLFFWFFPAVEKNETAPVVLWLQGGPGATSLFGLFTENGPFYVKKKHGLKLREYTWITSHSVIYIDN
;
A
#
# COMPACT_ATOMS: atom_id res chain seq x y z
N MET A 1 66.54 10.40 18.84
CA MET A 1 66.06 9.77 20.09
C MET A 1 64.55 9.56 19.96
N LYS A 2 64.15 8.31 19.79
CA LYS A 2 62.80 7.71 19.88
C LYS A 2 61.77 8.07 18.78
N ASP A 3 61.64 7.11 17.87
CA ASP A 3 60.46 6.80 17.08
C ASP A 3 59.18 6.76 17.95
N CYS A 4 58.17 7.56 17.60
CA CYS A 4 56.84 7.44 18.17
C CYS A 4 55.88 6.86 17.11
N LYS A 5 55.47 5.61 17.36
CA LYS A 5 54.47 4.84 16.61
C LYS A 5 53.16 5.63 16.48
N VAL A 6 52.86 6.14 15.29
CA VAL A 6 51.50 6.50 14.87
C VAL A 6 51.12 5.64 13.67
N LYS A 7 51.00 4.34 13.91
CA LYS A 7 50.44 3.36 12.96
C LYS A 7 49.57 2.38 13.73
N ASN A 8 48.50 2.85 14.38
CA ASN A 8 47.45 1.99 14.98
C ASN A 8 46.19 2.76 15.44
N VAL A 9 45.81 3.85 14.75
CA VAL A 9 44.54 4.56 15.03
C VAL A 9 43.68 4.66 13.75
N PHE A 10 43.71 3.60 12.93
CA PHE A 10 42.85 3.50 11.74
C PHE A 10 42.19 2.13 11.56
N ILE A 11 42.23 1.28 12.61
CA ILE A 11 41.63 -0.06 12.60
C ILE A 11 40.78 -0.24 13.87
N VAL A 12 39.75 0.59 14.04
CA VAL A 12 38.69 0.33 15.04
C VAL A 12 37.27 0.58 14.49
N PHE A 13 37.10 0.96 13.22
CA PHE A 13 35.78 1.32 12.67
C PHE A 13 35.23 0.40 11.56
N VAL A 14 35.69 -0.85 11.46
CA VAL A 14 35.23 -1.79 10.41
C VAL A 14 34.90 -3.20 10.93
N VAL A 15 34.57 -3.38 12.21
CA VAL A 15 34.13 -4.70 12.71
C VAL A 15 32.88 -4.55 13.56
N LEU A 16 31.78 -4.09 12.97
CA LEU A 16 30.42 -4.19 13.54
C LEU A 16 29.39 -4.06 12.40
N LEU A 17 29.33 -5.03 11.49
CA LEU A 17 28.16 -5.24 10.60
C LEU A 17 28.13 -6.63 9.92
N SER A 18 28.82 -7.63 10.49
CA SER A 18 28.69 -9.03 10.11
C SER A 18 28.20 -9.90 11.28
N PHE A 19 27.45 -9.32 12.20
CA PHE A 19 26.51 -10.09 13.01
C PHE A 19 25.21 -10.18 12.22
N SER A 20 25.12 -11.17 11.34
CA SER A 20 23.82 -11.77 10.99
C SER A 20 23.30 -12.52 12.23
N LEU A 21 23.04 -11.79 13.32
CA LEU A 21 22.17 -12.29 14.37
C LEU A 21 20.84 -12.54 13.67
N GLY A 22 20.38 -13.79 13.73
CA GLY A 22 19.10 -14.26 13.21
C GLY A 22 17.89 -13.65 13.92
N PHE A 23 17.88 -12.32 14.10
CA PHE A 23 16.68 -11.57 14.40
C PHE A 23 15.81 -11.61 13.15
N LYS A 24 14.68 -12.32 13.26
CA LYS A 24 13.56 -12.08 12.35
C LYS A 24 13.13 -10.63 12.51
N ILE A 25 13.66 -9.75 11.67
CA ILE A 25 13.31 -8.32 11.61
C ILE A 25 11.80 -8.16 11.34
N TYR A 26 11.20 -9.15 10.67
CA TYR A 26 9.77 -9.17 10.36
C TYR A 26 9.05 -10.30 11.11
N PRO A 27 7.93 -10.00 11.79
CA PRO A 27 7.11 -11.04 12.42
C PRO A 27 6.58 -12.00 11.36
N LYS A 28 6.53 -13.30 11.69
CA LYS A 28 5.81 -14.26 10.86
C LYS A 28 4.32 -13.93 10.90
N ILE A 29 3.76 -13.52 9.76
CA ILE A 29 2.32 -13.28 9.62
C ILE A 29 1.60 -14.62 9.81
N LYS A 30 0.55 -14.63 10.64
CA LYS A 30 -0.34 -15.79 10.72
C LYS A 30 -1.08 -15.91 9.39
N GLU A 31 -0.86 -17.00 8.67
CA GLU A 31 -1.65 -17.31 7.49
C GLU A 31 -3.09 -17.59 7.88
N TYR A 32 -4.01 -16.80 7.33
CA TYR A 32 -5.43 -17.09 7.42
C TYR A 32 -5.83 -17.82 6.13
N LYS A 33 -6.37 -19.03 6.27
CA LYS A 33 -6.96 -19.74 5.11
C LYS A 33 -8.13 -18.92 4.60
N LEU A 34 -7.95 -18.32 3.43
CA LEU A 34 -9.04 -17.67 2.70
C LEU A 34 -10.08 -18.75 2.37
N LYS A 35 -11.36 -18.41 2.54
CA LYS A 35 -12.46 -19.26 2.08
C LYS A 35 -12.87 -18.79 0.69
N GLY A 36 -12.79 -19.69 -0.29
CA GLY A 36 -13.19 -19.43 -1.67
C GLY A 36 -12.03 -18.98 -2.58
N ASP A 37 -12.34 -18.90 -3.87
CA ASP A 37 -11.44 -18.41 -4.92
C ASP A 37 -11.57 -16.87 -5.01
N PRO A 38 -10.49 -16.09 -4.81
CA PRO A 38 -10.52 -14.64 -4.96
C PRO A 38 -10.64 -14.18 -6.42
N GLY A 39 -10.53 -15.09 -7.38
CA GLY A 39 -10.55 -14.80 -8.81
C GLY A 39 -9.20 -14.32 -9.35
N LEU A 40 -9.17 -14.00 -10.64
CA LEU A 40 -7.99 -13.46 -11.32
C LEU A 40 -7.77 -11.97 -10.96
N PRO A 41 -6.52 -11.51 -10.89
CA PRO A 41 -6.24 -10.10 -10.63
C PRO A 41 -6.74 -9.22 -11.78
N LEU A 42 -7.41 -8.12 -11.44
CA LEU A 42 -7.84 -7.12 -12.41
C LEU A 42 -6.67 -6.21 -12.80
N ILE A 43 -6.02 -6.54 -13.92
CA ILE A 43 -4.96 -5.71 -14.51
C ILE A 43 -5.59 -4.71 -15.49
N LEU A 44 -5.54 -3.42 -15.17
CA LEU A 44 -6.22 -2.38 -15.96
C LEU A 44 -5.41 -1.90 -17.17
N THR A 45 -4.09 -2.07 -17.14
CA THR A 45 -3.19 -1.54 -18.19
C THR A 45 -3.60 -1.94 -19.61
N PRO A 46 -3.98 -3.21 -19.92
CA PRO A 46 -4.43 -3.57 -21.26
C PRO A 46 -5.66 -2.78 -21.76
N LEU A 47 -6.62 -2.50 -20.87
CA LEU A 47 -7.80 -1.70 -21.23
C LEU A 47 -7.44 -0.24 -21.46
N ILE A 48 -6.58 0.31 -20.61
CA ILE A 48 -6.13 1.71 -20.69
C ILE A 48 -5.34 1.95 -21.97
N GLU A 49 -4.41 1.05 -22.31
CA GLU A 49 -3.60 1.15 -23.53
C GLU A 49 -4.44 0.97 -24.81
N ALA A 50 -5.52 0.21 -24.73
CA ALA A 50 -6.49 0.09 -25.81
C ALA A 50 -7.45 1.30 -25.91
N GLY A 51 -7.29 2.33 -25.08
CA GLY A 51 -8.18 3.50 -25.03
C GLY A 51 -9.56 3.23 -24.43
N LYS A 52 -9.78 2.05 -23.84
CA LYS A 52 -11.07 1.59 -23.29
C LYS A 52 -11.26 2.08 -21.86
N ILE A 53 -11.25 3.40 -21.67
CA ILE A 53 -11.24 4.02 -20.34
C ILE A 53 -12.53 3.76 -19.58
N GLN A 54 -13.69 3.83 -20.24
CA GLN A 54 -14.97 3.56 -19.59
C GLN A 54 -15.08 2.10 -19.14
N GLU A 55 -14.61 1.16 -19.96
CA GLU A 55 -14.54 -0.27 -19.59
C GLU A 55 -13.66 -0.46 -18.36
N ALA A 56 -12.47 0.18 -18.32
CA ALA A 56 -11.56 0.11 -17.18
C ALA A 56 -12.19 0.68 -15.89
N GLN A 57 -12.87 1.83 -15.99
CA GLN A 57 -13.55 2.48 -14.85
C GLN A 57 -14.70 1.64 -14.30
N ILE A 58 -15.46 0.98 -15.18
CA ILE A 58 -16.55 0.08 -14.78
C ILE A 58 -15.96 -1.17 -14.11
N ALA A 59 -14.92 -1.75 -14.70
CA ALA A 59 -14.30 -2.98 -14.19
C ALA A 59 -13.69 -2.80 -12.80
N CYS A 60 -13.05 -1.66 -12.53
CA CYS A 60 -12.40 -1.42 -11.23
C CYS A 60 -13.36 -0.98 -10.13
N LYS A 61 -14.64 -0.71 -10.43
CA LYS A 61 -15.63 -0.27 -9.44
C LYS A 61 -15.98 -1.42 -8.48
N MET A 62 -15.75 -1.20 -7.19
CA MET A 62 -16.01 -2.19 -6.16
C MET A 62 -17.48 -2.22 -5.75
N LYS A 63 -18.00 -3.42 -5.47
CA LYS A 63 -19.29 -3.56 -4.77
C LYS A 63 -19.15 -2.95 -3.37
N PRO A 64 -20.12 -2.15 -2.89
CA PRO A 64 -20.02 -1.54 -1.57
C PRO A 64 -19.86 -2.61 -0.48
N MET A 65 -18.73 -2.61 0.24
CA MET A 65 -18.45 -3.60 1.27
C MET A 65 -19.29 -3.37 2.53
N LYS A 66 -19.48 -2.10 2.89
CA LYS A 66 -20.26 -1.64 4.03
C LYS A 66 -20.60 -0.17 3.83
N SER A 67 -21.87 0.20 4.02
CA SER A 67 -22.42 1.51 3.63
C SER A 67 -22.31 1.77 2.11
N ASN A 68 -22.87 2.88 1.63
CA ASN A 68 -22.86 3.23 0.21
C ASN A 68 -21.58 3.99 -0.21
N ILE A 69 -20.43 3.68 0.40
CA ILE A 69 -19.13 4.25 0.00
C ILE A 69 -18.71 3.62 -1.32
N THR A 70 -18.56 4.46 -2.34
CA THR A 70 -18.02 4.07 -3.63
C THR A 70 -16.50 3.97 -3.54
N SER A 71 -15.92 2.94 -4.13
CA SER A 71 -14.47 2.81 -4.24
C SER A 71 -14.09 2.02 -5.48
N TYR A 72 -12.83 2.15 -5.89
CA TYR A 72 -12.28 1.53 -7.09
C TYR A 72 -10.95 0.87 -6.77
N ALA A 73 -10.73 -0.36 -7.21
CA ALA A 73 -9.49 -1.09 -6.95
C ALA A 73 -9.07 -1.92 -8.16
N GLY A 74 -7.77 -2.17 -8.25
CA GLY A 74 -7.19 -2.96 -9.33
C GLY A 74 -5.68 -2.85 -9.34
N PHE A 75 -5.08 -3.24 -10.46
CA PHE A 75 -3.64 -3.20 -10.66
C PHE A 75 -3.27 -2.42 -11.91
N PHE A 76 -2.16 -1.70 -11.84
CA PHE A 76 -1.48 -1.14 -13.00
C PHE A 76 -0.15 -1.86 -13.21
N THR A 77 0.13 -2.25 -14.46
CA THR A 77 1.44 -2.72 -14.87
C THR A 77 2.40 -1.53 -14.95
N VAL A 78 3.45 -1.55 -14.15
CA VAL A 78 4.50 -0.51 -14.11
C VAL A 78 5.75 -0.94 -14.87
N ASP A 79 5.95 -2.24 -15.06
CA ASP A 79 7.03 -2.77 -15.90
C ASP A 79 6.54 -4.03 -16.63
N LYS A 80 6.41 -3.95 -17.95
CA LYS A 80 5.97 -5.07 -18.80
C LYS A 80 7.02 -6.16 -18.94
N LYS A 81 8.32 -5.82 -18.89
CA LYS A 81 9.42 -6.77 -19.05
C LYS A 81 9.45 -7.75 -17.89
N TYR A 82 9.18 -7.27 -16.68
CA TYR A 82 9.18 -8.09 -15.47
C TYR A 82 7.78 -8.48 -14.97
N ASN A 83 6.72 -8.09 -15.70
CA ASN A 83 5.33 -8.24 -15.26
C ASN A 83 5.11 -7.67 -13.85
N SER A 84 5.70 -6.51 -13.57
CA SER A 84 5.56 -5.80 -12.30
C SER A 84 4.27 -5.01 -12.30
N ASN A 85 3.45 -5.24 -11.27
CA ASN A 85 2.13 -4.62 -11.14
C ASN A 85 1.99 -4.01 -9.73
N LEU A 86 1.48 -2.78 -9.65
CA LEU A 86 1.15 -2.14 -8.37
C LEU A 86 -0.35 -2.19 -8.13
N PHE A 87 -0.72 -2.57 -6.91
CA PHE A 87 -2.11 -2.51 -6.45
C PHE A 87 -2.47 -1.08 -6.06
N PHE A 88 -3.69 -0.67 -6.37
CA PHE A 88 -4.26 0.57 -5.85
C PHE A 88 -5.67 0.36 -5.28
N TRP A 89 -6.05 1.22 -4.35
CA TRP A 89 -7.43 1.39 -3.93
C TRP A 89 -7.75 2.88 -3.82
N PHE A 90 -8.70 3.33 -4.64
CA PHE A 90 -9.15 4.71 -4.74
C PHE A 90 -10.53 4.92 -4.12
N PHE A 91 -10.66 6.00 -3.36
CA PHE A 91 -11.88 6.45 -2.73
C PHE A 91 -12.18 7.89 -3.17
N PRO A 92 -13.19 8.12 -4.00
CA PRO A 92 -13.63 9.48 -4.29
C PRO A 92 -14.10 10.19 -3.01
N ALA A 93 -13.95 11.53 -2.99
CA ALA A 93 -14.48 12.34 -1.91
C ALA A 93 -16.00 12.18 -1.80
N VAL A 94 -16.51 12.16 -0.57
CA VAL A 94 -17.96 12.11 -0.30
C VAL A 94 -18.59 13.46 -0.59
N GLU A 95 -17.96 14.53 -0.15
CA GLU A 95 -18.40 15.90 -0.41
C GLU A 95 -17.68 16.46 -1.64
N LYS A 96 -18.44 17.20 -2.48
CA LYS A 96 -17.89 17.93 -3.64
C LYS A 96 -17.00 17.08 -4.56
N ASN A 97 -17.30 15.79 -4.71
CA ASN A 97 -16.49 14.79 -5.41
C ASN A 97 -15.84 15.28 -6.73
N GLU A 98 -16.59 16.00 -7.58
CA GLU A 98 -16.10 16.48 -8.88
C GLU A 98 -15.03 17.58 -8.79
N THR A 99 -14.95 18.31 -7.68
CA THR A 99 -14.03 19.43 -7.45
C THR A 99 -13.06 19.19 -6.30
N ALA A 100 -13.20 18.04 -5.62
CA ALA A 100 -12.36 17.66 -4.52
C ALA A 100 -10.93 17.37 -5.00
N PRO A 101 -9.89 17.82 -4.28
CA PRO A 101 -8.52 17.49 -4.62
C PRO A 101 -8.25 15.99 -4.47
N VAL A 102 -7.30 15.49 -5.25
CA VAL A 102 -6.81 14.11 -5.16
C VAL A 102 -5.58 14.04 -4.27
N VAL A 103 -5.58 13.11 -3.32
CA VAL A 103 -4.46 12.82 -2.42
C VAL A 103 -3.91 11.43 -2.72
N LEU A 104 -2.61 11.37 -3.01
CA LEU A 104 -1.86 10.11 -3.05
C LEU A 104 -1.33 9.80 -1.65
N TRP A 105 -1.69 8.63 -1.12
CA TRP A 105 -1.18 8.11 0.14
C TRP A 105 -0.19 6.97 -0.09
N LEU A 106 1.01 7.12 0.46
CA LEU A 106 2.08 6.12 0.43
C LEU A 106 2.53 5.82 1.86
N GLN A 107 2.50 4.55 2.24
CA GLN A 107 3.02 4.15 3.54
C GLN A 107 4.55 3.99 3.51
N GLY A 108 5.19 4.33 4.64
CA GLY A 108 6.63 4.25 4.82
C GLY A 108 7.14 2.83 5.10
N GLY A 109 8.33 2.71 5.70
CA GLY A 109 8.93 1.40 6.01
C GLY A 109 10.41 1.35 5.70
N PRO A 110 10.86 0.66 4.63
CA PRO A 110 10.20 0.27 3.37
C PRO A 110 9.41 -1.06 3.40
N GLY A 111 8.57 -1.27 2.38
CA GLY A 111 7.84 -2.52 2.13
C GLY A 111 6.56 -2.71 2.94
N ALA A 112 6.08 -1.68 3.66
CA ALA A 112 4.78 -1.74 4.32
C ALA A 112 3.68 -1.31 3.34
N THR A 113 2.55 -2.02 3.39
CA THR A 113 1.37 -1.73 2.56
C THR A 113 0.72 -0.38 2.94
N SER A 114 0.29 0.37 1.94
CA SER A 114 -0.54 1.58 2.12
C SER A 114 -1.93 1.26 2.66
N LEU A 115 -2.36 0.00 2.59
CA LEU A 115 -3.57 -0.47 3.25
C LEU A 115 -3.51 -0.36 4.77
N PHE A 116 -2.31 -0.29 5.36
CA PHE A 116 -2.17 0.09 6.76
C PHE A 116 -2.83 1.45 7.00
N GLY A 117 -2.41 2.50 6.29
CA GLY A 117 -2.98 3.83 6.45
C GLY A 117 -4.47 3.91 6.12
N LEU A 118 -4.94 3.11 5.15
CA LEU A 118 -6.36 2.96 4.87
C LEU A 118 -7.13 2.44 6.11
N PHE A 119 -6.68 1.35 6.72
CA PHE A 119 -7.44 0.68 7.78
C PHE A 119 -7.15 1.20 9.19
N THR A 120 -6.00 1.80 9.43
CA THR A 120 -5.57 2.22 10.78
C THR A 120 -5.54 3.73 10.95
N GLU A 121 -5.29 4.50 9.89
CA GLU A 121 -5.05 5.93 9.98
C GLU A 121 -6.23 6.75 9.44
N ASN A 122 -6.23 7.07 8.15
CA ASN A 122 -7.09 8.11 7.58
C ASN A 122 -8.19 7.59 6.63
N GLY A 123 -8.18 6.30 6.29
CA GLY A 123 -9.18 5.73 5.39
C GLY A 123 -10.56 5.56 6.02
N PRO A 124 -11.57 5.24 5.21
CA PRO A 124 -12.97 5.23 5.63
C PRO A 124 -13.34 4.11 6.60
N PHE A 125 -12.47 3.11 6.74
CA PHE A 125 -12.77 1.92 7.52
C PHE A 125 -11.71 1.66 8.59
N TYR A 126 -12.12 0.92 9.62
CA TYR A 126 -11.21 0.18 10.48
C TYR A 126 -11.69 -1.24 10.69
N VAL A 127 -10.72 -2.14 10.94
CA VAL A 127 -10.98 -3.58 11.15
C VAL A 127 -11.34 -3.84 12.61
N LYS A 128 -12.47 -4.52 12.87
CA LYS A 128 -12.87 -4.92 14.22
C LYS A 128 -12.02 -6.09 14.73
N LYS A 129 -11.86 -6.20 16.06
CA LYS A 129 -11.18 -7.33 16.74
C LYS A 129 -11.75 -8.72 16.39
N LYS A 130 -13.05 -8.84 16.07
CA LYS A 130 -13.74 -10.11 15.77
C LYS A 130 -14.10 -10.26 14.28
N HIS A 131 -13.24 -9.76 13.39
CA HIS A 131 -13.48 -9.65 11.95
C HIS A 131 -14.60 -8.65 11.58
N GLY A 132 -14.53 -8.14 10.34
CA GLY A 132 -15.48 -7.18 9.79
C GLY A 132 -15.05 -5.72 9.90
N LEU A 133 -15.65 -4.88 9.05
CA LEU A 133 -15.33 -3.45 8.93
C LEU A 133 -16.28 -2.59 9.75
N LYS A 134 -15.82 -1.43 10.21
CA LYS A 134 -16.64 -0.30 10.67
C LYS A 134 -16.24 0.96 9.94
N LEU A 135 -17.19 1.88 9.80
CA LEU A 135 -16.91 3.23 9.33
C LEU A 135 -16.12 4.00 10.36
N ARG A 136 -15.16 4.77 9.88
CA ARG A 136 -14.40 5.76 10.65
C ARG A 136 -15.17 7.08 10.64
N GLU A 137 -15.31 7.69 11.81
CA GLU A 137 -15.98 8.99 11.96
C GLU A 137 -15.19 10.11 11.29
N TYR A 138 -13.87 10.13 11.51
CA TYR A 138 -12.96 11.10 10.90
C TYR A 138 -12.11 10.43 9.82
N THR A 139 -12.45 10.67 8.55
CA THR A 139 -11.71 10.15 7.40
C THR A 139 -11.39 11.26 6.41
N TRP A 140 -10.28 11.13 5.70
CA TRP A 140 -9.89 12.09 4.67
C TRP A 140 -10.82 12.06 3.47
N ILE A 141 -11.52 10.94 3.25
CA ILE A 141 -12.45 10.81 2.13
C ILE A 141 -13.69 11.71 2.27
N THR A 142 -13.89 12.37 3.41
CA THR A 142 -14.99 13.34 3.55
C THR A 142 -14.85 14.47 2.53
N SER A 143 -13.64 15.01 2.36
CA SER A 143 -13.38 16.19 1.52
C SER A 143 -12.33 15.99 0.43
N HIS A 144 -11.60 14.86 0.44
CA HIS A 144 -10.53 14.58 -0.52
C HIS A 144 -10.76 13.23 -1.20
N SER A 145 -10.40 13.14 -2.47
CA SER A 145 -10.37 11.87 -3.20
C SER A 145 -9.03 11.19 -2.92
N VAL A 146 -8.99 10.05 -2.23
CA VAL A 146 -7.73 9.45 -1.74
C VAL A 146 -7.41 8.17 -2.51
N ILE A 147 -6.19 8.05 -3.04
CA ILE A 147 -5.65 6.83 -3.63
C ILE A 147 -4.54 6.25 -2.75
N TYR A 148 -4.69 4.99 -2.35
CA TYR A 148 -3.68 4.21 -1.64
C TYR A 148 -2.97 3.31 -2.64
N ILE A 149 -1.64 3.32 -2.69
CA ILE A 149 -0.83 2.48 -3.58
C ILE A 149 0.07 1.57 -2.75
N ASP A 150 0.05 0.27 -3.03
CA ASP A 150 1.05 -0.66 -2.47
C ASP A 150 2.28 -0.66 -3.37
N ASN A 151 3.39 -0.15 -2.82
CA ASN A 151 4.64 0.17 -3.54
C ASN A 151 5.88 -0.54 -3.00
#